data_AF-B4LEY7-F1
#
_entry.id   AF-B4LEY7-F1
#
_cell.length_a   1.000
_cell.length_b   1.000
_cell.length_c   1.000
_cell.angle_alpha   90.00
_cell.angle_beta   90.00
_cell.angle_gamma   90.00
#
_symmetry.space_group_name_H-M   'P 1'
#
loop_
_entity.id
_entity.type
_entity.pdbx_description
1 polymer ?
#
loop_
_entity_poly.entity_id
_entity_poly.type
_entity_poly.pdbx_seq_one_letter_code
_entity_poly.pdbx_strand_id
1 'polypeptide(L)'
;MIKFGLLLCFLLALSSCLKRTHAEFTAAQCRELGFIKTQLLCSNCDKLDDFGLEAIKPHCKQCCTQDQQPAAQRTYAKAILEVCTCKFRAYPQIQAFIQSGRPAKFPNLQIKYVRGLDPLVKLLDASGKVQETLSITKWNTDTVEEFFETHLSKEGGGKSSYSVVEDADDEDEDYLRTNRV
;
A
#
# COMPACT_ATOMS: atom_id res chain seq x y z
N MET A 1 32.00 -51.63 2.61
CA MET A 1 31.86 -50.28 3.21
C MET A 1 31.27 -49.24 2.25
N ILE A 2 31.73 -49.14 0.99
CA ILE A 2 31.28 -48.13 0.00
C ILE A 2 29.77 -48.21 -0.34
N LYS A 3 29.20 -49.42 -0.44
CA LYS A 3 27.76 -49.62 -0.73
C LYS A 3 26.83 -49.14 0.39
N PHE A 4 27.29 -49.13 1.65
CA PHE A 4 26.50 -48.69 2.80
C PHE A 4 26.44 -47.16 2.88
N GLY A 5 27.55 -46.48 2.53
CA GLY A 5 27.59 -45.01 2.41
C GLY A 5 26.74 -44.49 1.25
N LEU A 6 26.71 -45.19 0.12
CA LEU A 6 25.85 -44.87 -1.02
C LEU A 6 24.36 -45.01 -0.69
N LEU A 7 23.98 -46.05 0.06
CA LEU A 7 22.61 -46.26 0.54
C LEU A 7 22.19 -45.17 1.54
N LEU A 8 23.09 -44.80 2.46
CA LEU A 8 22.86 -43.74 3.44
C LEU A 8 22.73 -42.35 2.79
N CYS A 9 23.55 -42.05 1.78
CA CYS A 9 23.43 -40.82 0.98
C CYS A 9 22.12 -40.78 0.18
N PHE A 10 21.65 -41.92 -0.35
CA PHE A 10 20.36 -41.99 -1.05
C PHE A 10 19.18 -41.73 -0.11
N LEU A 11 19.22 -42.28 1.12
CA LEU A 11 18.20 -42.05 2.14
C LEU A 11 18.17 -40.60 2.65
N LEU A 12 19.34 -39.97 2.84
CA LEU A 12 19.45 -38.56 3.22
C LEU A 12 18.99 -37.61 2.09
N ALA A 13 19.26 -37.97 0.82
CA ALA A 13 18.77 -37.25 -0.35
C ALA A 13 17.24 -37.34 -0.49
N LEU A 14 16.65 -38.53 -0.25
CA LEU A 14 15.20 -38.74 -0.24
C LEU A 14 14.51 -37.95 0.89
N SER A 15 15.11 -37.88 2.08
CA SER A 15 14.61 -37.07 3.20
C SER A 15 14.60 -35.56 2.89
N SER A 16 15.59 -35.08 2.15
CA SER A 16 15.70 -33.66 1.75
C SER A 16 14.67 -33.27 0.67
N CYS A 17 14.02 -34.24 0.02
CA CYS A 17 12.95 -34.02 -0.96
C CYS A 17 11.54 -34.00 -0.36
N LEU A 18 11.36 -34.20 0.95
CA LEU A 18 10.08 -33.91 1.62
C LEU A 18 9.91 -32.39 1.71
N LYS A 19 9.55 -31.79 0.58
CA LYS A 19 8.98 -30.45 0.50
C LYS A 19 7.79 -30.44 1.46
N ARG A 20 7.73 -29.45 2.35
CA ARG A 20 6.55 -29.19 3.22
C ARG A 20 5.33 -29.04 2.31
N THR A 21 4.57 -30.12 2.14
CA THR A 21 3.24 -30.06 1.57
C THR A 21 2.41 -29.30 2.58
N HIS A 22 2.06 -28.05 2.29
CA HIS A 22 0.95 -27.40 2.96
C HIS A 22 -0.31 -28.18 2.54
N ALA A 23 -0.63 -29.23 3.30
CA ALA A 23 -1.88 -29.95 3.15
C ALA A 23 -2.99 -28.98 3.50
N GLU A 24 -3.72 -28.53 2.49
CA GLU A 24 -4.91 -27.71 2.68
C GLU A 24 -5.98 -28.60 3.31
N PHE A 25 -6.48 -28.22 4.49
CA PHE A 25 -7.53 -29.00 5.14
C PHE A 25 -8.81 -28.95 4.32
N THR A 26 -9.55 -30.06 4.30
CA THR A 26 -10.90 -30.07 3.74
C THR A 26 -11.84 -29.20 4.59
N ALA A 27 -12.96 -28.75 4.02
CA ALA A 27 -13.93 -27.93 4.76
C ALA A 27 -14.47 -28.63 6.03
N ALA A 28 -14.56 -29.97 6.01
CA ALA A 28 -14.99 -30.77 7.16
C ALA A 28 -13.96 -30.74 8.30
N GLN A 29 -12.68 -30.90 7.98
CA GLN A 29 -11.59 -30.84 8.97
C GLN A 29 -11.45 -29.44 9.59
N CYS A 30 -11.61 -28.40 8.78
CA CYS A 30 -11.66 -27.03 9.30
C CYS A 30 -12.81 -26.82 10.28
N ARG A 31 -14.00 -27.39 9.98
CA ARG A 31 -15.18 -27.28 10.85
C ARG A 31 -15.00 -28.00 12.20
N GLU A 32 -14.30 -29.14 12.21
CA GLU A 32 -13.95 -29.85 13.44
C GLU A 32 -13.01 -29.02 14.33
N LEU A 33 -12.10 -28.25 13.71
CA LEU A 33 -11.23 -27.29 14.37
C LEU A 33 -11.93 -25.96 14.72
N GLY A 34 -13.23 -25.81 14.41
CA GLY A 34 -14.02 -24.61 14.69
C GLY A 34 -13.97 -23.50 13.63
N PHE A 35 -13.37 -23.76 12.46
CA PHE A 35 -13.24 -22.79 11.37
C PHE A 35 -14.27 -22.99 10.24
N ILE A 36 -14.77 -21.88 9.71
CA ILE A 36 -15.62 -21.87 8.51
C ILE A 36 -14.77 -21.46 7.31
N LYS A 37 -14.27 -22.44 6.56
CA LYS A 37 -13.32 -22.25 5.45
C LYS A 37 -13.75 -21.20 4.41
N THR A 38 -15.06 -21.10 4.11
CA THR A 38 -15.60 -20.18 3.09
C THR A 38 -15.66 -18.72 3.55
N GLN A 39 -15.62 -18.46 4.85
CA GLN A 39 -15.72 -17.11 5.43
C GLN A 39 -14.41 -16.67 6.11
N LEU A 40 -13.47 -17.61 6.27
CA LEU A 40 -12.20 -17.37 6.94
C LEU A 40 -11.17 -16.84 5.94
N LEU A 41 -10.76 -15.60 6.15
CA LEU A 41 -9.73 -14.91 5.39
C LEU A 41 -8.37 -15.04 6.08
N CYS A 42 -7.30 -15.21 5.31
CA CYS A 42 -5.95 -15.44 5.86
C CYS A 42 -5.38 -14.23 6.63
N SER A 43 -5.85 -13.02 6.34
CA SER A 43 -5.53 -11.77 7.04
C SER A 43 -6.06 -11.76 8.47
N ASN A 44 -7.21 -12.40 8.72
CA ASN A 44 -7.74 -12.57 10.07
C ASN A 44 -6.86 -13.50 10.90
N CYS A 45 -6.24 -14.51 10.26
CA CYS A 45 -5.29 -15.39 10.94
C CYS A 45 -3.97 -14.69 11.32
N ASP A 46 -3.59 -13.61 10.63
CA ASP A 46 -2.37 -12.85 10.97
C ASP A 46 -2.56 -11.99 12.22
N LYS A 47 -3.76 -11.46 12.44
CA LYS A 47 -4.11 -10.65 13.62
C LYS A 47 -4.24 -11.46 14.91
N LEU A 48 -4.23 -12.80 14.84
CA LEU A 48 -4.34 -13.66 16.03
C LEU A 48 -3.17 -13.47 17.01
N ASP A 49 -2.00 -13.02 16.52
CA ASP A 49 -0.84 -12.70 17.37
C ASP A 49 -1.15 -11.53 18.30
N ASP A 50 -1.93 -10.55 17.86
CA ASP A 50 -2.30 -9.37 18.65
C ASP A 50 -3.18 -9.72 19.86
N PHE A 51 -3.80 -10.91 19.85
CA PHE A 51 -4.69 -11.41 20.89
C PHE A 51 -4.10 -12.55 21.72
N GLY A 52 -2.83 -12.92 21.51
CA GLY A 52 -2.19 -14.05 22.21
C GLY A 52 -2.80 -15.41 21.83
N LEU A 53 -3.23 -15.58 20.58
CA LEU A 53 -3.82 -16.81 20.04
C LEU A 53 -2.89 -17.52 19.05
N GLU A 54 -1.59 -17.50 19.32
CA GLU A 54 -0.53 -18.03 18.43
C GLU A 54 -0.68 -19.54 18.21
N ALA A 55 -1.20 -20.27 19.21
CA ALA A 55 -1.43 -21.71 19.13
C ALA A 55 -2.45 -22.10 18.04
N ILE A 56 -3.39 -21.20 17.72
CA ILE A 56 -4.50 -21.45 16.79
C ILE A 56 -4.15 -20.98 15.37
N LYS A 57 -3.23 -20.02 15.24
CA LYS A 57 -2.72 -19.48 13.98
C LYS A 57 -2.33 -20.53 12.92
N PRO A 58 -1.58 -21.60 13.23
CA PRO A 58 -1.22 -22.59 12.20
C PRO A 58 -2.45 -23.28 11.61
N HIS A 59 -3.40 -23.68 12.46
CA HIS A 59 -4.65 -24.31 12.01
C HIS A 59 -5.54 -23.33 11.23
N CYS A 60 -5.59 -22.06 11.66
CA CYS A 60 -6.28 -20.99 10.94
C CYS A 60 -5.70 -20.82 9.51
N LYS A 61 -4.37 -20.78 9.39
CA LYS A 61 -3.68 -20.63 8.09
C LYS A 61 -3.87 -21.80 7.15
N GLN A 62 -4.16 -23.00 7.67
CA GLN A 62 -4.47 -24.19 6.86
C GLN A 62 -5.93 -24.23 6.37
N CYS A 63 -6.79 -23.37 6.95
CA CYS A 63 -8.22 -23.33 6.71
C CYS A 63 -8.71 -22.03 6.08
N CYS A 64 -7.85 -21.03 5.91
CA CYS A 64 -8.22 -19.74 5.38
C CYS A 64 -8.16 -19.70 3.84
N THR A 65 -8.96 -18.81 3.27
CA THR A 65 -8.86 -18.45 1.85
C THR A 65 -7.93 -17.24 1.70
N GLN A 66 -7.05 -17.28 0.70
CA GLN A 66 -6.12 -16.19 0.42
C GLN A 66 -6.91 -14.90 0.16
N ASP A 67 -6.63 -13.85 0.95
CA ASP A 67 -7.23 -12.55 0.72
C ASP A 67 -6.80 -11.99 -0.64
N GLN A 68 -7.77 -11.62 -1.47
CA GLN A 68 -7.61 -10.39 -2.23
C GLN A 68 -7.84 -9.28 -1.20
N GLN A 69 -6.76 -8.77 -0.57
CA GLN A 69 -6.85 -7.68 0.42
C GLN A 69 -7.90 -6.67 -0.04
N PRO A 70 -8.90 -6.29 0.77
CA PRO A 70 -9.83 -5.26 0.33
C PRO A 70 -9.01 -4.02 -0.09
N ALA A 71 -9.39 -3.32 -1.17
CA ALA A 71 -8.63 -2.17 -1.68
C ALA A 71 -8.30 -1.15 -0.56
N ALA A 72 -9.20 -1.06 0.43
CA ALA A 72 -9.08 -0.28 1.66
C ALA A 72 -7.90 -0.66 2.60
N GLN A 73 -7.20 -1.78 2.39
CA GLN A 73 -6.05 -2.19 3.21
C GLN A 73 -4.77 -2.42 2.38
N ARG A 74 -4.80 -2.17 1.07
CA ARG A 74 -3.61 -2.28 0.23
C ARG A 74 -2.80 -1.01 0.31
N THR A 75 -1.50 -1.16 0.53
CA THR A 75 -0.53 -0.08 0.35
C THR A 75 0.08 -0.16 -1.05
N TYR A 76 0.22 0.99 -1.68
CA TYR A 76 0.71 1.16 -3.04
C TYR A 76 2.00 1.95 -3.03
N ALA A 77 2.97 1.51 -3.84
CA ALA A 77 4.27 2.16 -3.89
C ALA A 77 4.19 3.52 -4.60
N LYS A 78 3.34 3.64 -5.62
CA LYS A 78 3.20 4.86 -6.43
C LYS A 78 1.74 5.11 -6.80
N ALA A 79 1.38 6.35 -7.05
CA ALA A 79 0.09 6.72 -7.62
C ALA A 79 0.21 7.81 -8.68
N ILE A 80 -0.70 7.78 -9.65
CA ILE A 80 -0.87 8.82 -10.66
C ILE A 80 -2.30 9.35 -10.59
N LEU A 81 -2.45 10.64 -10.26
CA LEU A 81 -3.72 11.36 -10.35
C LEU A 81 -3.84 11.98 -11.74
N GLU A 82 -4.72 11.43 -12.58
CA GLU A 82 -5.01 11.97 -13.92
C GLU A 82 -6.22 12.93 -13.86
N VAL A 83 -6.02 14.16 -14.36
CA VAL A 83 -7.06 15.20 -14.35
C VAL A 83 -7.08 16.03 -15.63
N CYS A 84 -8.21 16.65 -15.96
CA CYS A 84 -8.28 17.71 -16.97
C CYS A 84 -8.49 19.09 -16.34
N THR A 85 -7.66 20.07 -16.70
CA THR A 85 -7.90 21.49 -16.34
C THR A 85 -9.23 22.01 -16.89
N CYS A 86 -9.69 21.46 -18.01
CA CYS A 86 -10.98 21.78 -18.62
C CYS A 86 -12.20 21.39 -17.76
N LYS A 87 -12.02 20.45 -16.81
CA LYS A 87 -13.08 19.92 -15.95
C LYS A 87 -13.04 20.49 -14.53
N PHE A 88 -12.08 21.35 -14.22
CA PHE A 88 -11.92 21.90 -12.88
C PHE A 88 -13.12 22.71 -12.38
N ARG A 89 -13.87 23.36 -13.28
CA ARG A 89 -15.14 24.00 -12.91
C ARG A 89 -16.16 23.02 -12.34
N ALA A 90 -16.18 21.77 -12.83
CA ALA A 90 -17.08 20.73 -12.36
C ALA A 90 -16.55 20.03 -11.09
N TYR A 91 -15.24 20.06 -10.86
CA TYR A 91 -14.58 19.41 -9.72
C TYR A 91 -13.67 20.40 -8.96
N PRO A 92 -14.22 21.50 -8.41
CA PRO A 92 -13.43 22.54 -7.75
C PRO A 92 -12.63 22.02 -6.54
N GLN A 93 -13.15 20.99 -5.85
CA GLN A 93 -12.47 20.34 -4.74
C GLN A 93 -11.19 19.60 -5.16
N ILE A 94 -11.18 18.99 -6.35
CA ILE A 94 -9.99 18.32 -6.89
C ILE A 94 -8.95 19.36 -7.32
N GLN A 95 -9.40 20.46 -7.93
CA GLN A 95 -8.52 21.59 -8.22
C GLN A 95 -7.88 22.14 -6.94
N ALA A 96 -8.68 22.30 -5.87
CA ALA A 96 -8.19 22.80 -4.58
C ALA A 96 -7.12 21.87 -3.98
N PHE A 97 -7.30 20.55 -4.04
CA PHE A 97 -6.26 19.60 -3.63
C PHE A 97 -4.96 19.83 -4.41
N ILE A 98 -5.02 19.88 -5.74
CA ILE A 98 -3.84 20.03 -6.62
C ILE A 98 -3.11 21.36 -6.42
N GLN A 99 -3.85 22.46 -6.25
CA GLN A 99 -3.29 23.81 -6.11
C GLN A 99 -2.87 24.13 -4.68
N SER A 100 -3.30 23.33 -3.70
CA SER A 100 -2.83 23.45 -2.32
C SER A 100 -1.41 22.89 -2.16
N GLY A 101 -0.84 23.04 -0.96
CA GLY A 101 0.40 22.37 -0.56
C GLY A 101 0.24 20.89 -0.18
N ARG A 102 -0.98 20.33 -0.20
CA ARG A 102 -1.24 18.93 0.22
C ARG A 102 -0.52 17.88 -0.63
N PRO A 103 -0.46 17.99 -1.98
CA PRO A 103 0.23 16.99 -2.81
C PRO A 103 1.72 16.86 -2.49
N ALA A 104 2.35 17.93 -1.99
CA ALA A 104 3.77 17.92 -1.64
C ALA A 104 4.11 16.95 -0.48
N LYS A 105 3.11 16.55 0.32
CA LYS A 105 3.27 15.54 1.37
C LYS A 105 3.52 14.13 0.82
N PHE A 106 3.22 13.90 -0.46
CA PHE A 106 3.20 12.57 -1.08
C PHE A 106 4.25 12.49 -2.20
N PRO A 107 5.51 12.13 -1.91
CA PRO A 107 6.56 12.05 -2.94
C PRO A 107 6.28 10.99 -4.01
N ASN A 108 5.48 9.98 -3.65
CA ASN A 108 5.06 8.89 -4.53
C ASN A 108 3.79 9.19 -5.34
N LEU A 109 3.25 10.41 -5.25
CA LEU A 109 2.09 10.86 -6.00
C LEU A 109 2.52 11.72 -7.20
N GLN A 110 2.13 11.32 -8.39
CA GLN A 110 2.34 12.10 -9.61
C GLN A 110 1.01 12.68 -10.11
N ILE A 111 0.98 13.96 -10.47
CA ILE A 111 -0.18 14.60 -11.09
C ILE A 111 0.05 14.65 -12.60
N LYS A 112 -0.90 14.13 -13.38
CA LYS A 112 -0.84 14.09 -14.83
C LYS A 112 -2.07 14.76 -15.45
N TYR A 113 -1.82 15.70 -16.35
CA TYR A 113 -2.89 16.42 -17.04
C TYR A 113 -3.26 15.70 -18.34
N VAL A 114 -4.49 15.20 -18.42
CA VAL A 114 -5.02 14.50 -19.58
C VAL A 114 -6.31 15.19 -20.03
N ARG A 115 -6.42 15.50 -21.32
CA ARG A 115 -7.57 16.23 -21.86
C ARG A 115 -8.84 15.36 -21.82
N GLY A 116 -9.96 15.97 -21.44
CA GLY A 116 -11.30 15.38 -21.53
C GLY A 116 -11.64 14.30 -20.51
N LEU A 117 -10.67 13.81 -19.74
CA LEU A 117 -10.92 12.80 -18.70
C LEU A 117 -11.47 13.42 -17.43
N ASP A 118 -12.41 12.70 -16.82
CA ASP A 118 -12.83 12.98 -15.45
C ASP A 118 -11.75 12.53 -14.46
N PRO A 119 -11.62 13.17 -13.28
CA PRO A 119 -10.58 12.86 -12.31
C PRO A 119 -10.56 11.39 -11.90
N LEU A 120 -9.39 10.76 -12.05
CA LEU A 120 -9.16 9.36 -11.71
C LEU A 120 -7.77 9.16 -11.10
N VAL A 121 -7.65 8.17 -10.23
CA VAL A 121 -6.41 7.76 -9.58
C VAL A 121 -6.01 6.40 -10.11
N LYS A 122 -4.78 6.27 -10.59
CA LYS A 122 -4.14 4.98 -10.90
C LYS A 122 -3.18 4.65 -9.79
N LEU A 123 -3.35 3.46 -9.21
CA LEU A 123 -2.50 2.92 -8.15
C LEU A 123 -1.52 1.93 -8.77
N LEU A 124 -0.23 2.09 -8.46
CA LEU A 124 0.85 1.34 -9.07
C LEU A 124 1.70 0.63 -8.01
N ASP A 125 2.25 -0.51 -8.41
CA ASP A 125 3.26 -1.20 -7.62
C ASP A 125 4.66 -0.57 -7.78
N ALA A 126 5.65 -1.13 -7.08
CA ALA A 126 7.03 -0.64 -7.12
C ALA A 126 7.64 -0.69 -8.54
N SER A 127 7.18 -1.62 -9.38
CA SER A 127 7.62 -1.76 -10.77
C SER A 127 6.98 -0.73 -11.71
N GLY A 128 6.00 0.04 -11.23
CA GLY A 128 5.26 1.02 -12.03
C GLY A 128 4.16 0.38 -12.88
N LYS A 129 3.71 -0.84 -12.55
CA LYS A 129 2.55 -1.45 -13.19
C LYS A 129 1.27 -1.02 -12.48
N VAL A 130 0.24 -0.68 -13.25
CA VAL A 130 -1.07 -0.31 -12.72
C VAL A 130 -1.75 -1.55 -12.12
N GLN A 131 -2.06 -1.47 -10.84
CA GLN A 131 -2.78 -2.49 -10.08
C GLN A 131 -4.27 -2.19 -10.01
N GLU A 132 -4.62 -0.91 -9.81
CA GLU A 132 -6.01 -0.49 -9.63
C GLU A 132 -6.24 0.91 -10.22
N THR A 133 -7.48 1.19 -10.62
CA THR A 133 -7.91 2.52 -11.09
C THR A 133 -9.22 2.90 -10.42
N LEU A 134 -9.25 4.06 -9.79
CA LEU A 134 -10.39 4.57 -9.02
C LEU A 134 -10.88 5.90 -9.60
N SER A 135 -12.20 6.06 -9.73
CA SER A 135 -12.80 7.36 -10.02
C SER A 135 -12.96 8.17 -8.73
N ILE A 136 -12.50 9.41 -8.72
CA ILE A 136 -12.60 10.31 -7.56
C ILE A 136 -13.56 11.47 -7.78
N THR A 137 -14.43 11.37 -8.80
CA THR A 137 -15.40 12.41 -9.18
C THR A 137 -16.32 12.85 -8.04
N LYS A 138 -16.57 11.97 -7.07
CA LYS A 138 -17.45 12.23 -5.91
C LYS A 138 -16.68 12.57 -4.62
N TRP A 139 -15.35 12.62 -4.67
CA TRP A 139 -14.54 12.83 -3.47
C TRP A 139 -14.38 14.32 -3.19
N ASN A 140 -14.18 14.66 -1.92
CA ASN A 140 -13.80 15.99 -1.47
C ASN A 140 -12.28 16.08 -1.24
N THR A 141 -11.77 17.29 -0.98
CA THR A 141 -10.34 17.55 -0.80
C THR A 141 -9.72 16.70 0.32
N ASP A 142 -10.45 16.54 1.42
CA ASP A 142 -9.96 15.83 2.61
C ASP A 142 -9.95 14.32 2.40
N THR A 143 -10.99 13.75 1.77
CA THR A 143 -11.06 12.34 1.40
C THR A 143 -9.93 11.95 0.45
N VAL A 144 -9.58 12.82 -0.51
CA VAL A 144 -8.45 12.57 -1.43
C VAL A 144 -7.13 12.52 -0.66
N GLU A 145 -6.91 13.46 0.26
CA GLU A 145 -5.70 13.51 1.07
C GLU A 145 -5.58 12.29 2.01
N GLU A 146 -6.62 11.99 2.77
CA GLU A 146 -6.70 10.86 3.69
C GLU A 146 -6.46 9.53 2.96
N PHE A 147 -7.03 9.40 1.75
CA PHE A 147 -6.81 8.22 0.92
C PHE A 147 -5.32 8.05 0.59
N PHE A 148 -4.64 9.11 0.12
CA PHE A 148 -3.22 8.99 -0.20
C PHE A 148 -2.34 8.80 1.04
N GLU A 149 -2.70 9.38 2.18
CA GLU A 149 -1.99 9.18 3.44
C GLU A 149 -2.07 7.73 3.94
N THR A 150 -3.23 7.10 3.78
CA THR A 150 -3.47 5.72 4.22
C THR A 150 -2.88 4.70 3.24
N HIS A 151 -2.93 5.00 1.94
CA HIS A 151 -2.66 4.02 0.90
C HIS A 151 -1.30 4.15 0.23
N LEU A 152 -0.59 5.26 0.33
CA LEU A 152 0.74 5.40 -0.26
C LEU A 152 1.85 5.06 0.72
N SER A 153 2.83 4.28 0.26
CA SER A 153 4.06 4.06 0.99
C SER A 153 4.80 5.38 1.20
N LYS A 154 5.27 5.65 2.42
CA LYS A 154 6.06 6.85 2.77
C LYS A 154 7.53 6.75 2.30
N GLU A 155 7.96 5.55 1.92
CA GLU A 155 9.31 5.26 1.42
C GLU A 155 9.38 5.54 -0.08
N GLY A 156 9.81 6.75 -0.46
CA GLY A 156 9.94 7.14 -1.87
C GLY A 156 10.62 8.49 -2.12
N GLY A 157 11.37 9.01 -1.15
CA GLY A 157 12.14 10.25 -1.27
C GLY A 157 13.39 10.11 -2.13
N GLY A 158 13.21 9.82 -3.42
CA GLY A 158 14.29 9.80 -4.41
C GLY A 158 14.38 11.12 -5.18
N LYS A 159 15.13 12.08 -4.62
CA LYS A 159 15.78 13.23 -5.28
C LYS A 159 14.88 14.17 -6.11
N SER A 160 14.33 15.20 -5.47
CA SER A 160 14.16 16.49 -6.15
C SER A 160 15.41 17.33 -5.94
N SER A 161 16.03 17.68 -7.05
CA SER A 161 17.15 18.59 -7.24
C SER A 161 16.81 20.00 -6.74
N TYR A 162 17.74 20.63 -6.01
CA TYR A 162 17.98 22.07 -5.77
C TYR A 162 16.77 22.93 -5.30
N SER A 163 16.82 23.58 -4.13
CA SER A 163 17.63 24.79 -3.91
C SER A 163 18.11 24.93 -2.46
N VAL A 164 19.39 25.23 -2.31
CA VAL A 164 19.96 25.80 -1.09
C VAL A 164 19.57 27.29 -1.06
N VAL A 165 18.89 27.72 0.01
CA VAL A 165 19.06 29.09 0.51
C VAL A 165 19.76 28.93 1.85
N GLU A 166 21.04 29.28 1.85
CA GLU A 166 21.81 29.57 3.05
C GLU A 166 21.38 30.97 3.47
N ASP A 167 20.55 31.07 4.51
CA ASP A 167 20.35 32.34 5.20
C ASP A 167 21.60 32.55 6.08
N ALA A 168 22.48 33.42 5.58
CA ALA A 168 23.56 33.99 6.36
C ALA A 168 22.96 34.87 7.48
N ASP A 169 23.52 34.73 8.67
CA ASP A 169 23.33 35.63 9.79
C ASP A 169 23.63 37.07 9.35
N ASP A 170 22.62 37.94 9.42
CA ASP A 170 22.82 39.39 9.56
C ASP A 170 21.80 39.89 10.59
N GLU A 171 22.35 40.30 11.73
CA GLU A 171 21.68 41.09 12.75
C GLU A 171 21.28 42.46 12.18
N ASP A 172 20.30 43.09 12.83
CA ASP A 172 19.97 44.53 12.80
C ASP A 172 18.91 45.05 11.79
N GLU A 173 17.77 45.45 12.39
CA GLU A 173 17.05 46.73 12.19
C GLU A 173 15.65 46.76 11.52
N ASP A 174 14.74 47.35 12.31
CA ASP A 174 13.58 48.17 11.94
C ASP A 174 12.29 47.49 11.42
N TYR A 175 11.61 46.78 12.33
CA TYR A 175 10.24 46.31 12.16
C TYR A 175 9.20 47.42 12.39
N LEU A 176 9.22 48.51 11.62
CA LEU A 176 8.05 49.40 11.46
C LEU A 176 8.07 50.11 10.09
N ARG A 177 7.47 49.48 9.08
CA ARG A 177 6.91 50.23 7.94
C ARG A 177 5.40 50.06 7.91
N THR A 178 4.74 51.04 8.52
CA THR A 178 3.31 51.29 8.48
C THR A 178 2.79 51.35 7.05
N ASN A 179 1.82 50.52 6.70
CA ASN A 179 0.92 50.78 5.60
C ASN A 179 -0.51 50.87 6.14
N ARG A 180 -0.97 52.10 6.40
CA ARG A 180 -2.40 52.38 6.48
C ARG A 180 -2.74 53.81 6.04
N VAL A 181 -3.32 53.83 4.82
CA VAL A 181 -4.17 54.77 4.06
C VAL A 181 -3.64 56.18 3.80
#